data_AF-A0A800F107-F1
#
_entry.id   AF-A0A800F107-F1
#
_cell.length_a   1.000
_cell.length_b   1.000
_cell.length_c   1.000
_cell.angle_alpha   90.00
_cell.angle_beta   90.00
_cell.angle_gamma   90.00
#
_symmetry.space_group_name_H-M   'P 1'
#
loop_
_entity.id
_entity.type
_entity.pdbx_description
1 polymer ?
#
loop_
_entity_poly.entity_id
_entity_poly.type
_entity_poly.pdbx_seq_one_letter_code
_entity_poly.pdbx_strand_id
1 'polypeptide(L)'
;MDAPEYAKGFLGLKVIKAKGNDFFDSYTKTREAISYCRDRNGPVMLYAKVPLLGHHTSGVRMEWYRNDLKEHQKQDPVPLFHEQLIDLGFEQQELEKIQTEAKHKVDLDYERAISQPNPDPDSIFDHIFAPSPVTEEKGERKPSNGQSVVMVDAGLHAIDEILKTHPESLLYGQDVGGELGGVFREAALLAKKYGDKRVFN
;
A
#
# COMPACT_ATOMS: atom_id res chain seq x y z
N MET A 1 13.39 9.42 19.30
CA MET A 1 12.08 9.59 18.65
C MET A 1 11.79 8.31 17.88
N ASP A 2 10.71 7.59 18.23
CA ASP A 2 10.33 6.35 17.55
C ASP A 2 9.09 6.58 16.65
N ALA A 3 8.79 5.65 15.74
CA ALA A 3 7.65 5.79 14.84
C ALA A 3 6.29 5.96 15.59
N PRO A 4 6.03 5.26 16.72
CA PRO A 4 4.88 5.53 17.58
C PRO A 4 4.75 6.97 18.10
N GLU A 5 5.87 7.68 18.30
CA GLU A 5 5.86 9.07 18.72
C GLU A 5 5.32 10.00 17.62
N TYR A 6 5.79 9.82 16.38
CA TYR A 6 5.27 10.55 15.22
C TYR A 6 3.80 10.23 14.93
N ALA A 7 3.38 8.99 15.18
CA ALA A 7 1.99 8.56 14.98
C ALA A 7 0.98 9.38 15.80
N LYS A 8 1.39 9.99 16.92
CA LYS A 8 0.53 10.87 17.73
C LYS A 8 0.09 12.13 17.00
N GLY A 9 0.80 12.54 15.94
CA GLY A 9 0.40 13.66 15.10
C GLY A 9 -0.81 13.35 14.19
N PHE A 10 -1.19 12.08 14.04
CA PHE A 10 -2.29 11.65 13.19
C PHE A 10 -3.52 11.33 14.05
N LEU A 11 -4.49 12.24 14.07
CA LEU A 11 -5.74 12.02 14.80
C LEU A 11 -6.46 10.78 14.28
N GLY A 12 -6.89 9.90 15.18
CA GLY A 12 -7.59 8.66 14.84
C GLY A 12 -6.69 7.49 14.43
N LEU A 13 -5.36 7.67 14.38
CA LEU A 13 -4.43 6.55 14.16
C LEU A 13 -4.20 5.77 15.46
N LYS A 14 -4.73 4.55 15.53
CA LYS A 14 -4.46 3.64 16.65
C LYS A 14 -3.06 3.05 16.50
N VAL A 15 -2.27 3.06 17.57
CA VAL A 15 -0.95 2.40 17.59
C VAL A 15 -1.03 1.13 18.43
N ILE A 16 -0.65 0.00 17.85
CA ILE A 16 -0.54 -1.30 18.53
C ILE A 16 0.93 -1.70 18.52
N LYS A 17 1.53 -1.90 19.69
CA LYS A 17 2.92 -2.38 19.80
C LYS A 17 2.93 -3.91 19.91
N ALA A 18 3.82 -4.54 19.15
CA ALA A 18 4.05 -5.98 19.16
C ALA A 18 5.54 -6.28 19.34
N LYS A 19 5.83 -7.38 20.03
CA LYS A 19 7.15 -8.00 20.08
C LYS A 19 7.35 -8.79 18.78
N GLY A 20 8.03 -8.18 17.80
CA GLY A 20 8.22 -8.77 16.48
C GLY A 20 9.06 -10.05 16.47
N ASN A 21 9.76 -10.34 17.56
CA ASN A 21 10.51 -11.58 17.75
C ASN A 21 9.75 -12.66 18.55
N ASP A 22 8.51 -12.40 18.94
CA ASP A 22 7.62 -13.34 19.64
C ASP A 22 6.43 -13.63 18.73
N PHE A 23 6.32 -14.89 18.28
CA PHE A 23 5.28 -15.29 17.33
C PHE A 23 3.86 -15.09 17.89
N PHE A 24 3.61 -15.50 19.14
CA PHE A 24 2.27 -15.49 19.72
C PHE A 24 1.80 -14.07 20.03
N ASP A 25 2.68 -13.21 20.55
CA ASP A 25 2.37 -11.79 20.73
C ASP A 25 2.11 -11.12 19.37
N SER A 26 3.02 -11.31 18.40
CA SER A 26 2.86 -10.76 17.05
C SER A 26 1.58 -11.21 16.37
N TYR A 27 1.24 -12.50 16.45
CA TYR A 27 0.01 -13.06 15.90
C TYR A 27 -1.23 -12.42 16.54
N THR A 28 -1.25 -12.34 17.86
CA THR A 28 -2.37 -11.77 18.61
C THR A 28 -2.57 -10.28 18.30
N LYS A 29 -1.48 -9.50 18.30
CA LYS A 29 -1.53 -8.07 17.98
C LYS A 29 -1.87 -7.79 16.52
N THR A 30 -1.44 -8.65 15.61
CA THR A 30 -1.85 -8.58 14.20
C THR A 30 -3.35 -8.84 14.05
N ARG A 31 -3.90 -9.84 14.74
CA ARG A 31 -5.34 -10.10 14.75
C ARG A 31 -6.13 -8.93 15.32
N GLU A 32 -5.65 -8.32 16.41
CA GLU A 32 -6.26 -7.12 16.99
C GLU A 32 -6.30 -5.96 15.98
N ALA A 33 -5.18 -5.69 15.30
CA ALA A 33 -5.08 -4.66 14.28
C ALA A 33 -6.05 -4.90 13.11
N ILE A 34 -6.11 -6.13 12.61
CA ILE A 34 -7.00 -6.52 11.53
C ILE A 34 -8.47 -6.36 11.94
N SER A 35 -8.86 -6.82 13.13
CA SER A 35 -10.23 -6.66 13.62
C SER A 35 -10.60 -5.18 13.69
N TYR A 36 -9.75 -4.36 14.30
CA TYR A 36 -10.00 -2.92 14.44
C TYR A 36 -10.26 -2.23 13.08
N CYS A 37 -9.45 -2.53 12.06
CA CYS A 37 -9.64 -2.01 10.71
C CYS A 37 -10.93 -2.53 10.05
N ARG A 38 -11.24 -3.83 10.20
CA ARG A 38 -12.43 -4.47 9.61
C ARG A 38 -13.73 -4.00 10.26
N ASP A 39 -13.68 -3.71 11.55
CA ASP A 39 -14.77 -3.13 12.35
C ASP A 39 -14.95 -1.63 12.08
N ARG A 40 -14.22 -1.07 11.11
CA ARG A 40 -14.30 0.34 10.66
C ARG A 40 -13.95 1.36 11.76
N ASN A 41 -13.17 0.97 12.76
CA ASN A 41 -12.75 1.87 13.85
C ASN A 41 -11.64 2.86 13.45
N GLY A 42 -11.07 2.72 12.25
CA GLY A 42 -10.06 3.61 11.70
C GLY A 42 -8.74 2.91 11.37
N PRO A 43 -7.70 3.68 10.98
CA PRO A 43 -6.40 3.14 10.63
C PRO A 43 -5.61 2.68 11.87
N VAL A 44 -4.75 1.68 11.66
CA VAL A 44 -3.87 1.13 12.70
C VAL A 44 -2.43 1.16 12.22
N MET A 45 -1.52 1.62 13.09
CA MET A 45 -0.09 1.37 12.99
C MET A 45 0.26 0.18 13.90
N LEU A 46 0.61 -0.96 13.29
CA LEU A 46 1.20 -2.09 14.01
C LEU A 46 2.72 -1.90 14.07
N TYR A 47 3.23 -1.57 15.24
CA TYR A 47 4.65 -1.36 15.49
C TYR A 47 5.28 -2.63 16.07
N ALA A 48 5.93 -3.42 15.20
CA ALA A 48 6.64 -4.64 15.58
C ALA A 48 8.15 -4.36 15.70
N LYS A 49 8.73 -4.62 16.88
CA LYS A 49 10.18 -4.49 17.08
C LYS A 49 10.89 -5.80 16.73
N VAL A 50 11.84 -5.74 15.80
CA VAL A 50 12.62 -6.89 15.32
C VAL A 50 14.12 -6.61 15.38
N PRO A 51 14.98 -7.65 15.51
CA PRO A 51 16.40 -7.47 15.32
C PRO A 51 16.75 -7.27 13.83
N LEU A 52 17.86 -6.58 13.58
CA LEU A 52 18.59 -6.67 12.32
C LEU A 52 19.74 -7.66 12.49
N LEU A 53 19.68 -8.81 11.81
CA LEU A 53 20.60 -9.96 11.98
C LEU A 53 21.73 -10.04 10.94
N GLY A 54 21.83 -9.06 10.05
CA GLY A 54 22.82 -9.05 8.99
C GLY A 54 23.09 -7.66 8.44
N HIS A 55 23.61 -7.62 7.22
CA HIS A 55 23.89 -6.37 6.54
C HIS A 55 22.61 -5.60 6.22
N HIS A 56 22.65 -4.27 6.33
CA HIS A 56 21.60 -3.41 5.78
C HIS A 56 21.49 -3.56 4.24
N THR A 57 22.62 -3.78 3.57
CA THR A 57 22.74 -3.98 2.13
C THR A 57 23.97 -4.82 1.80
N SER A 58 23.97 -5.54 0.69
CA SER A 58 25.12 -6.35 0.23
C SER A 58 26.36 -5.51 -0.11
N GLY A 59 26.21 -4.22 -0.37
CA GLY A 59 27.31 -3.32 -0.72
C GLY A 59 28.07 -2.70 0.46
N VAL A 60 27.56 -2.84 1.70
CA VAL A 60 28.16 -2.22 2.89
C VAL A 60 28.33 -3.24 4.00
N ARG A 61 29.59 -3.39 4.45
CA ARG A 61 29.95 -4.29 5.55
C ARG A 61 29.42 -3.77 6.87
N MET A 62 28.64 -4.59 7.57
CA MET A 62 28.00 -4.23 8.83
C MET A 62 29.03 -4.05 9.94
N GLU A 63 30.15 -4.77 9.85
CA GLU A 63 31.27 -4.76 10.78
C GLU A 63 31.90 -3.37 10.94
N TRP A 64 31.68 -2.47 9.97
CA TRP A 64 32.19 -1.10 10.03
C TRP A 64 31.40 -0.19 10.98
N TYR A 65 30.14 -0.52 11.28
CA TYR A 65 29.25 0.37 12.04
C TYR A 65 28.37 -0.35 13.08
N ARG A 66 28.33 -1.67 13.10
CA ARG A 66 27.52 -2.47 14.03
C ARG A 66 28.40 -3.03 15.16
N ASN A 67 27.99 -2.77 16.39
CA ASN A 67 28.57 -3.32 17.62
C ASN A 67 27.55 -4.07 18.49
N ASP A 68 26.29 -4.12 18.06
CA ASP A 68 25.12 -4.63 18.77
C ASP A 68 24.64 -5.99 18.22
N LEU A 69 25.35 -6.56 17.23
CA LEU A 69 24.94 -7.78 16.52
C LEU A 69 24.70 -8.95 17.48
N LYS A 70 25.54 -9.12 18.51
CA LYS A 70 25.37 -10.17 19.52
C LYS A 70 24.06 -10.04 20.29
N GLU A 71 23.64 -8.80 20.59
CA GLU A 71 22.37 -8.56 21.29
C GLU A 71 21.16 -8.76 20.36
N HIS A 72 21.33 -8.45 19.09
CA HIS A 72 20.31 -8.73 18.06
C HIS A 72 20.14 -10.23 17.80
N GLN A 73 21.22 -11.00 17.77
CA GLN A 73 21.19 -12.46 17.60
C GLN A 73 20.41 -13.16 18.72
N LYS A 74 20.47 -12.66 19.96
CA LYS A 74 19.64 -13.18 21.07
C LYS A 74 18.14 -12.97 20.86
N GLN A 75 17.77 -12.06 19.96
CA GLN A 75 16.39 -11.74 19.63
C GLN A 75 15.96 -12.37 18.30
N ASP A 76 16.77 -13.27 17.72
CA ASP A 76 16.40 -13.96 16.49
C ASP A 76 15.07 -14.72 16.69
N PRO A 77 14.00 -14.38 15.94
CA PRO A 77 12.71 -15.03 16.08
C PRO A 77 12.75 -16.52 15.75
N VAL A 78 13.67 -16.98 14.89
CA VAL A 78 13.64 -18.36 14.40
C VAL A 78 14.00 -19.37 15.51
N PRO A 79 15.15 -19.25 16.20
CA PRO A 79 15.44 -20.10 17.35
C PRO A 79 14.42 -19.93 18.49
N LEU A 80 13.99 -18.68 18.76
CA LEU A 80 13.00 -18.43 19.82
C LEU A 80 11.68 -19.15 19.54
N PHE A 81 11.19 -19.10 18.30
CA PHE A 81 9.96 -19.79 17.94
C PHE A 81 10.14 -21.31 17.89
N HIS A 82 11.30 -21.80 17.49
CA HIS A 82 11.62 -23.24 17.57
C HIS A 82 11.49 -23.76 19.02
N GLU A 83 12.11 -23.08 19.99
CA GLU A 83 11.98 -23.45 21.41
C GLU A 83 10.52 -23.35 21.88
N GLN A 84 9.78 -22.30 21.49
CA GLN A 84 8.35 -22.20 21.79
C GLN A 84 7.54 -23.39 21.26
N LEU A 85 7.89 -23.95 20.10
CA LEU A 85 7.22 -25.13 19.54
C LEU A 85 7.60 -26.41 20.30
N ILE A 86 8.87 -26.58 20.68
CA ILE A 86 9.28 -27.70 21.52
C ILE A 86 8.54 -27.68 22.87
N ASP A 87 8.44 -26.51 23.50
CA ASP A 87 7.69 -26.33 24.76
C ASP A 87 6.19 -26.65 24.61
N LEU A 88 5.63 -26.49 23.40
CA LEU A 88 4.26 -26.84 23.07
C LEU A 88 4.06 -28.32 22.73
N GLY A 89 5.14 -29.11 22.73
CA GLY A 89 5.11 -30.57 22.53
C GLY A 89 5.27 -31.01 21.07
N PHE A 90 5.69 -30.12 20.17
CA PHE A 90 6.06 -30.53 18.80
C PHE A 90 7.35 -31.37 18.82
N GLU A 91 7.43 -32.38 17.96
CA GLU A 91 8.60 -33.24 17.90
C GLU A 91 9.74 -32.59 17.12
N GLN A 92 10.97 -32.70 17.63
CA GLN A 92 12.18 -32.20 16.97
C GLN A 92 12.30 -32.67 15.51
N GLN A 93 11.99 -33.95 15.25
CA GLN A 93 12.06 -34.52 13.90
C GLN A 93 11.06 -33.90 12.94
N GLU A 94 9.88 -33.49 13.42
CA GLU A 94 8.88 -32.79 12.61
C GLU A 94 9.39 -31.40 12.21
N LEU A 95 9.97 -30.65 13.16
CA LEU A 95 10.52 -29.32 12.90
C LEU A 95 11.71 -29.36 11.94
N GLU A 96 12.62 -30.33 12.11
CA GLU A 96 13.75 -30.56 11.20
C GLU A 96 13.30 -30.93 9.78
N LYS A 97 12.24 -31.73 9.67
CA LYS A 97 11.63 -32.07 8.39
C LYS A 97 11.09 -30.81 7.69
N ILE A 98 10.34 -29.97 8.40
CA ILE A 98 9.82 -28.69 7.85
C ILE A 98 10.97 -27.79 7.38
N GLN A 99 12.04 -27.67 8.17
CA GLN A 99 13.21 -26.87 7.79
C GLN A 99 13.89 -27.41 6.53
N THR A 100 14.03 -28.73 6.42
CA THR A 100 14.62 -29.40 5.26
C THR A 100 13.76 -29.20 4.01
N GLU A 101 12.44 -29.37 4.13
CA GLU A 101 11.49 -29.13 3.04
C GLU A 101 11.50 -27.67 2.58
N ALA A 102 11.57 -26.72 3.51
CA ALA A 102 11.67 -25.30 3.20
C ALA A 102 12.96 -24.98 2.42
N LYS A 103 14.10 -25.54 2.83
CA LYS A 103 15.38 -25.38 2.12
C LYS A 103 15.31 -25.96 0.71
N HIS A 104 14.84 -27.20 0.58
CA HIS A 104 14.68 -27.84 -0.72
C HIS A 104 13.75 -27.05 -1.65
N LYS A 105 12.67 -26.48 -1.11
CA LYS A 105 11.77 -25.61 -1.86
C LYS A 105 12.49 -24.35 -2.37
N VAL A 106 13.29 -23.69 -1.52
CA VAL A 106 14.08 -22.51 -1.92
C VAL A 106 15.06 -22.86 -3.03
N ASP A 107 15.76 -23.99 -2.92
CA ASP A 107 16.72 -24.45 -3.94
C ASP A 107 16.00 -24.71 -5.28
N LEU A 108 14.84 -25.39 -5.27
CA LEU A 108 14.04 -25.60 -6.48
C LEU A 108 13.50 -24.30 -7.08
N ASP A 109 13.03 -23.36 -6.25
CA ASP A 109 12.53 -22.08 -6.71
C ASP A 109 13.66 -21.23 -7.34
N TYR A 110 14.87 -21.30 -6.79
CA TYR A 110 16.06 -20.65 -7.33
C TYR A 110 16.43 -21.20 -8.71
N GLU A 111 16.52 -22.53 -8.85
CA GLU A 111 16.80 -23.17 -10.15
C GLU A 111 15.73 -22.82 -11.19
N ARG A 112 14.45 -22.85 -10.78
CA ARG A 112 13.34 -22.45 -11.65
C ARG A 112 13.45 -20.99 -12.09
N ALA A 113 13.86 -20.09 -11.19
CA ALA A 113 14.02 -18.67 -11.49
C ALA A 113 15.17 -18.43 -12.47
N ILE A 114 16.32 -19.09 -12.27
CA ILE A 114 17.47 -19.02 -13.18
C ILE A 114 17.14 -19.59 -14.56
N SER A 115 16.31 -20.63 -14.61
CA SER A 115 15.91 -21.24 -15.88
C SER A 115 14.85 -20.43 -16.64
N GLN A 116 14.26 -19.38 -16.03
CA GLN A 116 13.32 -18.53 -16.74
C GLN A 116 14.04 -17.67 -17.78
N PRO A 117 13.41 -17.42 -18.95
CA PRO A 117 13.91 -16.39 -19.85
C PRO A 117 13.86 -15.02 -19.15
N ASN A 118 14.68 -14.08 -19.62
CA ASN A 118 14.51 -12.67 -19.27
C ASN A 118 13.07 -12.23 -19.61
N PRO A 119 12.46 -11.33 -18.81
CA PRO A 119 11.16 -10.78 -19.15
C PRO A 119 11.24 -10.04 -20.48
N ASP A 120 10.15 -10.08 -21.25
CA ASP A 120 10.02 -9.27 -22.45
C ASP A 120 10.08 -7.77 -22.06
N PRO A 121 10.99 -6.96 -22.62
CA PRO A 121 11.04 -5.53 -22.35
C PRO A 121 9.70 -4.82 -22.58
N ASP A 122 8.85 -5.31 -23.49
CA ASP A 122 7.55 -4.70 -23.75
C ASP A 122 6.53 -4.93 -22.61
N SER A 123 6.74 -5.96 -21.78
CA SER A 123 5.89 -6.24 -20.61
C SER A 123 5.92 -5.14 -19.54
N ILE A 124 6.88 -4.20 -19.61
CA ILE A 124 6.88 -3.03 -18.73
C ILE A 124 5.64 -2.17 -18.92
N PHE A 125 5.00 -2.24 -20.09
CA PHE A 125 3.78 -1.50 -20.42
C PHE A 125 2.50 -2.24 -20.03
N ASP A 126 2.61 -3.52 -19.64
CA ASP A 126 1.48 -4.31 -19.21
C ASP A 126 0.85 -3.69 -17.97
N HIS A 127 -0.49 -3.61 -17.97
CA HIS A 127 -1.29 -3.15 -16.84
C HIS A 127 -1.01 -1.71 -16.36
N ILE A 128 -0.27 -0.88 -17.10
CA ILE A 128 -0.12 0.55 -16.78
C ILE A 128 -1.46 1.28 -16.93
N PHE A 129 -2.17 1.02 -18.03
CA PHE A 129 -3.46 1.64 -18.33
C PHE A 129 -4.54 0.57 -18.53
N ALA A 130 -5.75 0.86 -18.04
CA ALA A 130 -6.92 0.11 -18.48
C ALA A 130 -7.13 0.35 -19.99
N PRO A 131 -7.58 -0.65 -20.77
CA PRO A 131 -7.91 -0.46 -22.17
C PRO A 131 -8.94 0.68 -22.33
N SER A 132 -8.57 1.71 -23.10
CA SER A 132 -9.49 2.81 -23.41
C SER A 132 -10.37 2.43 -24.61
N PRO A 133 -11.70 2.57 -24.52
CA PRO A 133 -12.56 2.43 -25.69
C PRO A 133 -12.33 3.56 -26.72
N VAL A 134 -11.69 4.65 -26.31
CA VAL A 134 -11.30 5.76 -27.18
C VAL A 134 -9.85 5.57 -27.62
N THR A 135 -9.67 5.09 -28.85
CA THR A 135 -8.35 4.85 -29.46
C THR A 135 -7.98 5.87 -30.53
N GLU A 136 -8.95 6.68 -30.97
CA GLU A 136 -8.79 7.74 -31.94
C GLU A 136 -9.59 8.96 -31.51
N GLU A 137 -9.05 10.15 -31.75
CA GLU A 137 -9.79 11.39 -31.55
C GLU A 137 -10.89 11.51 -32.61
N LYS A 138 -12.13 11.73 -32.17
CA LYS A 138 -13.29 11.96 -33.04
C LYS A 138 -13.90 13.32 -32.78
N GLY A 139 -14.39 13.97 -33.83
CA GLY A 139 -15.05 15.27 -33.77
C GLY A 139 -14.27 16.38 -34.48
N GLU A 140 -14.83 17.59 -34.47
CA GLU A 140 -14.24 18.78 -35.09
C GLU A 140 -13.80 19.75 -33.99
N ARG A 141 -12.49 19.98 -33.83
CA ARG A 141 -11.95 20.89 -32.79
C ARG A 141 -12.37 22.35 -32.94
N LYS A 142 -12.73 22.77 -34.17
CA LYS A 142 -13.07 24.15 -34.53
C LYS A 142 -14.28 24.18 -35.46
N PRO A 143 -15.48 23.85 -34.96
CA PRO A 143 -16.67 23.84 -35.79
C PRO A 143 -16.96 25.24 -36.32
N SER A 144 -17.42 25.32 -37.57
CA SER A 144 -17.72 26.60 -38.25
C SER A 144 -18.77 27.48 -37.54
N ASN A 145 -19.61 26.87 -36.69
CA ASN A 145 -20.61 27.52 -35.85
C ASN A 145 -20.21 27.59 -34.36
N GLY A 146 -18.94 27.34 -34.02
CA GLY A 146 -18.45 27.39 -32.65
C GLY A 146 -18.55 28.80 -32.06
N GLN A 147 -19.02 28.89 -30.81
CA GLN A 147 -19.09 30.14 -30.06
C GLN A 147 -17.89 30.26 -29.12
N SER A 148 -17.44 31.49 -28.88
CA SER A 148 -16.46 31.74 -27.82
C SER A 148 -17.08 31.46 -26.46
N VAL A 149 -16.44 30.62 -25.68
CA VAL A 149 -16.83 30.28 -24.31
C VAL A 149 -15.74 30.74 -23.34
N VAL A 150 -16.13 31.08 -22.11
CA VAL A 150 -15.17 31.37 -21.06
C VAL A 150 -14.47 30.06 -20.67
N MET A 151 -13.16 30.11 -20.47
CA MET A 151 -12.36 28.91 -20.16
C MET A 151 -12.90 28.14 -18.94
N VAL A 152 -13.39 28.84 -17.91
CA VAL A 152 -13.98 28.20 -16.72
C VAL A 152 -15.25 27.43 -17.06
N ASP A 153 -16.10 27.95 -17.93
CA ASP A 153 -17.32 27.28 -18.37
C ASP A 153 -16.99 26.04 -19.22
N ALA A 154 -15.95 26.14 -20.06
CA ALA A 154 -15.45 24.99 -20.83
C ALA A 154 -14.93 23.87 -19.92
N GLY A 155 -14.15 24.22 -18.90
CA GLY A 155 -13.68 23.27 -17.88
C GLY A 155 -14.82 22.62 -17.11
N LEU A 156 -15.77 23.43 -16.63
CA LEU A 156 -16.96 22.94 -15.92
C LEU A 156 -17.78 21.97 -16.78
N HIS A 157 -17.98 22.30 -18.07
CA HIS A 157 -18.69 21.44 -19.00
C HIS A 157 -17.99 20.10 -19.22
N ALA A 158 -16.66 20.13 -19.41
CA ALA A 158 -15.87 18.91 -19.60
C ALA A 158 -15.95 17.99 -18.37
N ILE A 159 -15.84 18.55 -17.16
CA ILE A 159 -15.95 17.77 -15.92
C ILE A 159 -17.38 17.23 -15.74
N ASP A 160 -18.40 18.04 -16.05
CA ASP A 160 -19.80 17.62 -15.99
C ASP A 160 -20.07 16.43 -16.92
N GLU A 161 -19.52 16.48 -18.15
CA GLU A 161 -19.63 15.39 -19.13
C GLU A 161 -18.98 14.09 -18.61
N ILE A 162 -17.78 14.19 -18.04
CA ILE A 162 -17.07 13.04 -17.46
C ILE A 162 -17.90 12.45 -16.30
N LEU A 163 -18.30 13.27 -15.32
CA LEU A 163 -19.06 12.80 -14.15
C LEU A 163 -20.42 12.19 -14.51
N LYS A 164 -21.05 12.70 -15.58
CA LYS A 164 -22.30 12.17 -16.14
C LYS A 164 -22.10 10.84 -16.85
N THR A 165 -21.05 10.73 -17.66
CA THR A 165 -20.79 9.55 -18.52
C THR A 165 -20.18 8.40 -17.73
N HIS A 166 -19.37 8.71 -16.72
CA HIS A 166 -18.60 7.78 -15.90
C HIS A 166 -19.03 7.89 -14.43
N PRO A 167 -20.05 7.11 -13.97
CA PRO A 167 -20.51 7.14 -12.59
C PRO A 167 -19.43 6.85 -11.53
N GLU A 168 -18.35 6.18 -11.92
CA GLU A 168 -17.17 5.87 -11.11
C GLU A 168 -16.21 7.05 -10.95
N SER A 169 -16.31 8.09 -11.80
CA SER A 169 -15.44 9.26 -11.71
C SER A 169 -15.71 10.09 -10.46
N LEU A 170 -14.64 10.62 -9.89
CA LEU A 170 -14.62 11.49 -8.71
C LEU A 170 -13.91 12.80 -9.08
N LEU A 171 -14.38 13.91 -8.51
CA LEU A 171 -13.69 15.20 -8.51
C LEU A 171 -13.36 15.56 -7.07
N TYR A 172 -12.08 15.71 -6.76
CA TYR A 172 -11.67 16.07 -5.41
C TYR A 172 -10.47 17.02 -5.39
N GLY A 173 -10.38 17.83 -4.35
CA GLY A 173 -9.36 18.86 -4.20
C GLY A 173 -9.84 19.99 -3.30
N GLN A 174 -8.90 20.84 -2.86
CA GLN A 174 -9.27 21.97 -2.00
C GLN A 174 -10.25 22.90 -2.72
N ASP A 175 -11.30 23.29 -1.99
CA ASP A 175 -12.37 24.19 -2.42
C ASP A 175 -13.27 23.70 -3.57
N VAL A 176 -13.11 22.47 -4.09
CA VAL A 176 -13.92 21.96 -5.21
C VAL A 176 -15.27 21.39 -4.80
N GLY A 177 -15.46 21.13 -3.49
CA GLY A 177 -16.69 20.58 -2.92
C GLY A 177 -17.89 21.54 -3.01
N GLY A 178 -19.03 21.10 -2.48
CA GLY A 178 -20.33 21.76 -2.72
C GLY A 178 -20.51 23.19 -2.19
N GLU A 179 -19.64 23.67 -1.29
CA GLU A 179 -19.74 25.01 -0.72
C GLU A 179 -19.22 26.10 -1.69
N LEU A 180 -18.05 25.87 -2.30
CA LEU A 180 -17.37 26.83 -3.18
C LEU A 180 -17.50 26.42 -4.65
N GLY A 181 -17.24 25.14 -4.97
CA GLY A 181 -17.19 24.65 -6.34
C GLY A 181 -15.99 25.18 -7.12
N GLY A 182 -14.86 25.37 -6.46
CA GLY A 182 -13.60 25.90 -7.00
C GLY A 182 -13.40 27.39 -6.75
N VAL A 183 -12.15 27.84 -6.68
CA VAL A 183 -11.78 29.25 -6.45
C VAL A 183 -12.35 30.16 -7.53
N PHE A 184 -12.44 29.65 -8.77
CA PHE A 184 -13.00 30.35 -9.91
C PHE A 184 -14.37 29.82 -10.34
N ARG A 185 -14.96 28.93 -9.54
CA ARG A 185 -16.27 28.28 -9.80
C ARG A 185 -16.26 27.21 -10.90
N GLU A 186 -15.09 26.63 -11.20
CA GLU A 186 -14.85 25.59 -12.20
C GLU A 186 -15.53 24.24 -11.90
N ALA A 187 -16.01 24.02 -10.67
CA ALA A 187 -16.77 22.86 -10.23
C ALA A 187 -18.16 23.25 -9.67
N ALA A 188 -18.62 24.47 -9.95
CA ALA A 188 -19.86 24.99 -9.39
C ALA A 188 -21.05 24.08 -9.66
N LEU A 189 -21.86 23.84 -8.62
CA LEU A 189 -23.07 23.00 -8.65
C LEU A 189 -22.83 21.51 -8.93
N LEU A 190 -21.60 21.05 -9.20
CA LEU A 190 -21.34 19.63 -9.50
C LEU A 190 -21.62 18.73 -8.29
N ALA A 191 -21.24 19.15 -7.07
CA ALA A 191 -21.58 18.40 -5.85
C ALA A 191 -23.10 18.35 -5.60
N LYS A 192 -23.83 19.44 -5.89
CA LYS A 192 -25.29 19.44 -5.83
C LYS A 192 -25.91 18.48 -6.85
N LYS A 193 -25.27 18.31 -8.01
CA LYS A 193 -25.74 17.45 -9.11
C LYS A 193 -25.40 15.98 -8.92
N TYR A 194 -24.19 15.67 -8.47
CA TYR A 194 -23.64 14.30 -8.39
C TYR A 194 -23.45 13.77 -6.96
N GLY A 195 -23.64 14.62 -5.96
CA GLY A 195 -23.53 14.31 -4.54
C GLY A 195 -22.12 14.49 -3.97
N ASP A 196 -22.05 14.77 -2.67
CA ASP A 196 -20.80 15.00 -1.92
C ASP A 196 -19.92 13.75 -1.79
N LYS A 197 -20.40 12.57 -2.24
CA LYS A 197 -19.58 11.35 -2.33
C LYS A 197 -18.73 11.30 -3.61
N ARG A 198 -19.04 12.16 -4.59
CA ARG A 198 -18.38 12.19 -5.91
C ARG A 198 -17.66 13.50 -6.18
N VAL A 199 -18.08 14.59 -5.55
CA VAL A 199 -17.44 15.90 -5.66
C VAL A 199 -17.21 16.44 -4.25
N PHE A 200 -15.96 16.47 -3.80
CA PHE A 200 -15.64 16.75 -2.39
C PHE A 200 -14.26 17.41 -2.22
N ASN A 201 -14.06 18.00 -1.04
CA ASN A 201 -12.76 18.52 -0.64
C ASN A 201 -11.82 17.41 -0.17
#